data_AF-A0A705V5I7-F1
#
_entry.id   AF-A0A705V5I7-F1
#
_cell.length_a   1.000
_cell.length_b   1.000
_cell.length_c   1.000
_cell.angle_alpha   90.00
_cell.angle_beta   90.00
_cell.angle_gamma   90.00
#
_symmetry.space_group_name_H-M   'P 1'
#
loop_
_entity.id
_entity.type
_entity.pdbx_description
1 polymer ?
#
loop_
_entity_poly.entity_id
_entity_poly.type
_entity_poly.pdbx_seq_one_letter_code
_entity_poly.pdbx_strand_id
1 'polypeptide(L)'
;GSEIRFHGKTLISLVAKAQALPEEALPEPLLNLMDMPGYRKAFKAIKALVAEVSASHHVSGELLASRRQINQLLNWHWKLKPQNGQPELISGWRAELMEEKLTLLLQEYPL
;
A
#
# COMPACT_ATOMS: atom_id res chain seq x y z
N GLY A 1 -32.82 5.10 15.47
CA GLY A 1 -33.83 4.87 14.41
C GLY A 1 -33.95 6.02 13.42
N SER A 2 -32.83 6.48 12.83
CA SER A 2 -32.82 7.48 11.74
C SER A 2 -32.32 6.84 10.44
N GLU A 3 -31.20 6.12 10.51
CA GLU A 3 -30.62 5.31 9.42
C GLU A 3 -31.63 4.38 8.75
N ILE A 4 -32.39 3.60 9.54
CA ILE A 4 -33.40 2.68 8.99
C ILE A 4 -34.51 3.45 8.25
N ARG A 5 -34.93 4.59 8.80
CA ARG A 5 -36.04 5.38 8.25
C ARG A 5 -35.66 6.05 6.92
N PHE A 6 -34.44 6.55 6.81
CA PHE A 6 -33.98 7.29 5.63
C PHE A 6 -33.28 6.39 4.60
N HIS A 7 -32.57 5.34 5.03
CA HIS A 7 -31.70 4.55 4.15
C HIS A 7 -32.03 3.05 4.13
N GLY A 8 -32.90 2.57 5.02
CA GLY A 8 -33.18 1.14 5.16
C GLY A 8 -33.65 0.47 3.86
N LYS A 9 -34.57 1.12 3.12
CA LYS A 9 -35.02 0.61 1.81
C LYS A 9 -33.89 0.57 0.78
N THR A 10 -33.05 1.59 0.75
CA THR A 10 -31.90 1.68 -0.17
C THR A 10 -30.88 0.60 0.11
N LEU A 11 -30.50 0.40 1.39
CA LEU A 11 -29.55 -0.63 1.79
C LEU A 11 -30.04 -2.03 1.42
N ILE A 12 -31.31 -2.36 1.70
CA ILE A 12 -31.89 -3.65 1.32
C ILE A 12 -31.88 -3.83 -0.22
N SER A 13 -32.21 -2.77 -0.97
CA SER A 13 -32.15 -2.82 -2.43
C SER A 13 -30.73 -3.05 -2.97
N LEU A 14 -29.71 -2.44 -2.36
CA LEU A 14 -28.31 -2.66 -2.73
C LEU A 14 -27.84 -4.08 -2.43
N VAL A 15 -28.25 -4.65 -1.28
CA VAL A 15 -27.95 -6.05 -0.94
C VAL A 15 -28.59 -7.00 -1.96
N ALA A 16 -29.88 -6.80 -2.30
CA ALA A 16 -30.55 -7.62 -3.30
C ALA A 16 -29.90 -7.51 -4.69
N LYS A 17 -29.47 -6.30 -5.09
CA LYS A 17 -28.71 -6.10 -6.33
C LYS A 17 -27.38 -6.85 -6.32
N ALA A 18 -26.63 -6.76 -5.21
CA ALA A 18 -25.34 -7.45 -5.09
C ALA A 18 -25.48 -8.98 -5.09
N GLN A 19 -26.51 -9.53 -4.43
CA GLN A 19 -26.80 -10.97 -4.44
C GLN A 19 -27.21 -11.51 -5.81
N ALA A 20 -27.80 -10.66 -6.66
CA ALA A 20 -28.19 -11.02 -8.02
C ALA A 20 -27.07 -10.84 -9.05
N LEU A 21 -25.90 -10.33 -8.67
CA LEU A 21 -24.77 -10.19 -9.59
C LEU A 21 -24.22 -11.59 -9.93
N PRO A 22 -23.92 -11.86 -11.21
CA PRO A 22 -23.18 -13.06 -11.58
C PRO A 22 -21.76 -13.00 -11.01
N GLU A 23 -21.15 -14.16 -10.78
CA GLU A 23 -19.84 -14.27 -10.12
C GLU A 23 -18.74 -13.53 -10.90
N GLU A 24 -18.85 -13.50 -12.23
CA GLU A 24 -17.92 -12.78 -13.13
C GLU A 24 -18.01 -11.26 -13.02
N ALA A 25 -19.10 -10.72 -12.46
CA ALA A 25 -19.28 -9.30 -12.19
C ALA A 25 -18.88 -8.91 -10.76
N LEU A 26 -18.50 -9.89 -9.92
CA LEU A 26 -18.00 -9.60 -8.59
C LEU A 26 -16.58 -9.05 -8.67
N PRO A 27 -16.24 -8.07 -7.82
CA PRO A 27 -14.87 -7.56 -7.76
C PRO A 27 -13.92 -8.63 -7.22
N GLU A 28 -12.67 -8.57 -7.66
CA GLU A 28 -11.63 -9.42 -7.09
C GLU A 28 -11.46 -9.15 -5.58
N PRO A 29 -11.18 -10.19 -4.78
CA PRO A 29 -10.88 -10.03 -3.37
C PRO A 29 -9.67 -9.11 -3.17
N LEU A 30 -9.77 -8.19 -2.21
CA LEU A 30 -8.64 -7.34 -1.87
C LEU A 30 -7.54 -8.15 -1.19
N LEU A 31 -6.34 -8.11 -1.76
CA LEU A 31 -5.15 -8.66 -1.12
C LEU A 31 -4.70 -7.75 0.03
N ASN A 32 -4.57 -8.32 1.22
CA ASN A 32 -4.09 -7.59 2.39
C ASN A 32 -2.56 -7.58 2.42
N LEU A 33 -1.98 -6.38 2.37
CA LEU A 33 -0.53 -6.19 2.42
C LEU A 33 0.16 -6.90 3.60
N MET A 34 -0.49 -6.94 4.76
CA MET A 34 0.10 -7.53 5.97
C MET A 34 0.21 -9.05 5.91
N ASP A 35 -0.59 -9.68 5.04
CA ASP A 35 -0.63 -11.12 4.87
C ASP A 35 0.35 -11.60 3.79
N MET A 36 0.98 -10.66 3.07
CA MET A 36 1.97 -10.98 2.04
C MET A 36 3.22 -11.64 2.63
N PRO A 37 3.73 -12.71 1.99
CA PRO A 37 5.01 -13.30 2.37
C PRO A 37 6.11 -12.24 2.41
N GLY A 38 6.88 -12.22 3.51
CA GLY A 38 8.00 -11.29 3.64
C GLY A 38 7.64 -9.88 4.09
N TYR A 39 6.35 -9.48 4.23
CA TYR A 39 5.95 -8.12 4.64
C TYR A 39 6.70 -7.58 5.85
N ARG A 40 6.73 -8.32 6.95
CA ARG A 40 7.40 -7.85 8.18
C ARG A 40 8.91 -7.69 7.99
N LYS A 41 9.53 -8.54 7.16
CA LYS A 41 10.98 -8.48 6.86
C LYS A 41 11.28 -7.28 5.96
N ALA A 42 10.55 -7.14 4.83
CA ALA A 42 10.68 -6.03 3.91
C ALA A 42 10.44 -4.68 4.60
N PHE A 43 9.38 -4.57 5.41
CA PHE A 43 9.08 -3.36 6.17
C PHE A 43 10.20 -2.99 7.15
N LYS A 44 10.78 -3.98 7.83
CA LYS A 44 11.91 -3.75 8.75
C LYS A 44 13.17 -3.33 7.98
N ALA A 45 13.45 -3.97 6.85
CA ALA A 45 14.60 -3.67 6.01
C ALA A 45 14.51 -2.24 5.43
N ILE A 46 13.34 -1.84 4.92
CA ILE A 46 13.12 -0.47 4.42
C ILE A 46 13.32 0.56 5.54
N LYS A 47 12.81 0.30 6.77
CA LYS A 47 13.05 1.21 7.90
C LYS A 47 14.54 1.32 8.25
N ALA A 48 15.29 0.24 8.17
CA ALA A 48 16.73 0.27 8.43
C ALA A 48 17.46 1.10 7.36
N LEU A 49 17.10 0.93 6.08
CA LEU A 49 17.63 1.73 4.98
C LEU A 49 17.31 3.23 5.16
N VAL A 50 16.07 3.57 5.55
CA VAL A 50 15.68 4.96 5.82
C VAL A 50 16.51 5.56 6.96
N ALA A 51 16.82 4.78 8.00
CA ALA A 51 17.67 5.25 9.10
C ALA A 51 19.12 5.50 8.65
N GLU A 52 19.67 4.65 7.77
CA GLU A 52 21.00 4.86 7.18
C GLU A 52 21.04 6.15 6.35
N VAL A 53 20.07 6.34 5.44
CA VAL A 53 19.99 7.53 4.59
C VAL A 53 19.76 8.79 5.42
N SER A 54 18.95 8.70 6.48
CA SER A 54 18.73 9.79 7.44
C SER A 54 20.03 10.25 8.09
N ALA A 55 20.88 9.31 8.51
CA ALA A 55 22.18 9.60 9.11
C ALA A 55 23.16 10.20 8.09
N SER A 56 23.20 9.68 6.86
CA SER A 56 24.13 10.15 5.82
C SER A 56 23.80 11.53 5.26
N HIS A 57 22.52 11.86 5.11
CA HIS A 57 22.07 13.11 4.48
C HIS A 57 21.62 14.18 5.48
N HIS A 58 21.69 13.90 6.79
CA HIS A 58 21.21 14.78 7.86
C HIS A 58 19.74 15.21 7.71
N VAL A 59 18.91 14.34 7.14
CA VAL A 59 17.47 14.53 6.98
C VAL A 59 16.75 13.66 8.00
N SER A 60 15.70 14.17 8.66
CA SER A 60 14.91 13.37 9.60
C SER A 60 14.30 12.12 8.93
N GLY A 61 14.45 10.95 9.56
CA GLY A 61 13.87 9.70 9.08
C GLY A 61 12.34 9.76 8.92
N GLU A 62 11.64 10.52 9.77
CA GLU A 62 10.20 10.73 9.66
C GLU A 62 9.81 11.53 8.41
N LEU A 63 10.68 12.45 7.97
CA LEU A 63 10.49 13.22 6.74
C LEU A 63 10.77 12.37 5.50
N LEU A 64 11.75 11.47 5.59
CA LEU A 64 12.13 10.56 4.51
C LEU A 64 11.04 9.53 4.25
N ALA A 65 10.55 8.84 5.29
CA ALA A 65 9.53 7.83 5.11
C ALA A 65 8.61 7.64 6.33
N SER A 66 7.32 7.77 6.08
CA SER A 66 6.26 7.34 7.00
C SER A 66 5.84 5.88 6.75
N ARG A 67 5.16 5.27 7.72
CA ARG A 67 4.55 3.93 7.55
C ARG A 67 3.63 3.85 6.32
N ARG A 68 2.89 4.93 6.02
CA ARG A 68 2.01 5.01 4.84
C ARG A 68 2.83 4.89 3.55
N GLN A 69 3.94 5.63 3.45
CA GLN A 69 4.79 5.65 2.25
C GLN A 69 5.53 4.31 2.05
N ILE A 70 6.00 3.68 3.13
CA ILE A 70 6.57 2.32 3.05
C ILE A 70 5.52 1.31 2.57
N ASN A 71 4.31 1.38 3.13
CA ASN A 71 3.23 0.50 2.68
C ASN A 71 2.79 0.79 1.24
N GLN A 72 2.83 2.04 0.77
CA GLN A 72 2.57 2.40 -0.62
C GLN A 72 3.58 1.73 -1.55
N LEU A 73 4.88 1.82 -1.23
CA LEU A 73 5.94 1.17 -1.97
C LEU A 73 5.76 -0.35 -2.04
N LEU A 74 5.45 -1.00 -0.91
CA LEU A 74 5.24 -2.46 -0.88
C LEU A 74 3.97 -2.88 -1.64
N ASN A 75 2.87 -2.11 -1.54
CA ASN A 75 1.69 -2.36 -2.37
C ASN A 75 2.02 -2.24 -3.87
N TRP A 76 2.96 -1.38 -4.25
CA TRP A 76 3.35 -1.15 -5.64
C TRP A 76 4.24 -2.28 -6.15
N HIS A 77 5.25 -2.64 -5.36
CA HIS A 77 6.16 -3.75 -5.63
C HIS A 77 5.40 -5.07 -5.87
N TRP A 78 4.40 -5.35 -5.06
CA TRP A 78 3.58 -6.56 -5.16
C TRP A 78 2.29 -6.40 -5.97
N LYS A 79 2.05 -5.24 -6.58
CA LYS A 79 0.89 -4.97 -7.44
C LYS A 79 -0.46 -5.34 -6.79
N LEU A 80 -0.59 -5.14 -5.47
CA LEU A 80 -1.77 -5.59 -4.71
C LEU A 80 -3.04 -4.78 -5.00
N LYS A 81 -2.85 -3.54 -5.47
CA LYS A 81 -3.93 -2.60 -5.75
C LYS A 81 -3.57 -1.77 -6.98
N PRO A 82 -4.56 -1.35 -7.78
CA PRO A 82 -4.32 -0.36 -8.83
C PRO A 82 -3.78 0.91 -8.18
N GLN A 83 -2.65 1.40 -8.68
CA GLN A 83 -2.01 2.63 -8.21
C GLN A 83 -1.85 3.62 -9.35
N ASN A 84 -2.18 4.88 -9.07
CA ASN A 84 -2.01 5.97 -10.01
C ASN A 84 -0.61 6.56 -9.81
N GLY A 85 0.36 6.02 -10.54
CA GLY A 85 1.73 6.51 -10.57
C GLY A 85 2.73 5.77 -9.68
N GLN A 86 3.93 6.33 -9.58
CA GLN A 86 5.03 5.78 -8.78
C GLN A 86 4.88 6.13 -7.29
N PRO A 87 5.31 5.24 -6.37
CA PRO A 87 5.34 5.52 -4.94
C PRO A 87 6.21 6.73 -4.59
N GLU A 88 5.80 7.45 -3.54
CA GLU A 88 6.48 8.68 -3.10
C GLU A 88 7.96 8.45 -2.75
N LEU A 89 8.32 7.26 -2.25
CA LEU A 89 9.70 6.93 -1.85
C LEU A 89 10.67 6.78 -3.02
N ILE A 90 10.17 6.53 -4.22
CA ILE A 90 10.96 6.37 -5.45
C ILE A 90 10.57 7.45 -6.47
N SER A 91 10.17 8.62 -5.99
CA SER A 91 9.76 9.75 -6.84
C SER A 91 10.22 11.09 -6.25
N GLY A 92 10.45 12.07 -7.13
CA GLY A 92 10.94 13.40 -6.75
C GLY A 92 12.25 13.35 -5.96
N TRP A 93 12.43 14.28 -5.02
CA TRP A 93 13.66 14.41 -4.23
C TRP A 93 13.99 13.17 -3.36
N ARG A 94 12.99 12.34 -3.01
CA ARG A 94 13.25 11.10 -2.25
C ARG A 94 13.91 10.04 -3.12
N ALA A 95 13.58 10.02 -4.40
CA ALA A 95 14.17 9.10 -5.36
C ALA A 95 15.68 9.31 -5.46
N GLU A 96 16.10 10.58 -5.54
CA GLU A 96 17.52 10.99 -5.58
C GLU A 96 18.34 10.46 -4.39
N LEU A 97 17.70 10.18 -3.25
CA LEU A 97 18.36 9.71 -2.04
C LEU A 97 18.26 8.19 -1.85
N MET A 98 17.20 7.55 -2.33
CA MET A 98 16.83 6.20 -1.90
C MET A 98 16.38 5.26 -3.01
N GLU A 99 16.09 5.72 -4.23
CA GLU A 99 15.48 4.88 -5.28
C GLU A 99 16.34 3.66 -5.62
N GLU A 100 17.63 3.86 -5.86
CA GLU A 100 18.55 2.77 -6.21
C GLU A 100 18.62 1.73 -5.10
N LYS A 101 18.87 2.19 -3.86
CA LYS A 101 18.96 1.30 -2.68
C LYS A 101 17.64 0.58 -2.40
N LEU A 102 16.50 1.26 -2.54
CA LEU A 102 15.17 0.68 -2.35
C LEU A 102 14.88 -0.37 -3.43
N THR A 103 15.18 -0.06 -4.70
CA THR A 103 14.96 -0.99 -5.82
C THR A 103 15.78 -2.27 -5.64
N LEU A 104 17.05 -2.15 -5.24
CA LEU A 104 17.91 -3.30 -4.92
C LEU A 104 17.36 -4.11 -3.75
N LEU A 105 16.97 -3.44 -2.65
CA LEU A 105 16.40 -4.10 -1.47
C LEU A 105 15.13 -4.88 -1.83
N LEU A 106 14.27 -4.32 -2.68
CA LEU A 106 13.01 -4.95 -3.08
C LEU A 106 13.20 -6.23 -3.90
N GLN A 107 14.35 -6.42 -4.56
CA GLN A 107 14.67 -7.67 -5.29
C GLN A 107 14.80 -8.88 -4.37
N GLU A 108 15.12 -8.67 -3.09
CA GLU A 108 15.17 -9.74 -2.07
C GLU A 108 13.78 -10.25 -1.66
N TYR A 109 12.70 -9.56 -2.07
CA TYR A 109 11.33 -9.85 -1.67
C TYR A 109 10.43 -10.09 -2.89
N PRO A 110 10.68 -11.13 -3.72
CA PRO A 110 9.76 -11.50 -4.79
C PRO A 110 8.41 -11.94 -4.21
N LEU A 111 7.36 -11.83 -5.03
CA LEU A 111 6.03 -12.34 -4.71
C LEU A 111 5.99 -13.87 -4.85
#